data_AF-A0A7C5VN29-F1
#
_entry.id   AF-A0A7C5VN29-F1
#
_cell.length_a   1.000
_cell.length_b   1.000
_cell.length_c   1.000
_cell.angle_alpha   90.00
_cell.angle_beta   90.00
_cell.angle_gamma   90.00
#
_symmetry.space_group_name_H-M   'P 1'
#
loop_
_entity.id
_entity.type
_entity.pdbx_description
1 polymer ?
#
loop_
_entity_poly.entity_id
_entity_poly.type
_entity_poly.pdbx_seq_one_letter_code
_entity_poly.pdbx_strand_id
1 'polypeptide(L)'
;MPQKTGVAVQNKLEEELQRILTKLQLNLNLKVVWTPDPPNSLSGEVRGNTIYIYEVEEEKALQALRHEVIDHLITSKIVKPLTDLINLLIKAKEAEIYKEKEKIVETLSKII
;
A
#
# COMPACT_ATOMS: atom_id res chain seq x y z
N MET A 1 -35.30 1.84 3.92
CA MET A 1 -34.70 0.52 3.61
C MET A 1 -33.41 0.74 2.80
N PRO A 2 -32.22 0.62 3.40
CA PRO A 2 -30.94 0.84 2.69
C PRO A 2 -30.09 -0.42 2.42
N GLN A 3 -30.45 -1.61 2.94
CA GLN A 3 -29.53 -2.76 2.93
C GLN A 3 -29.41 -3.50 1.58
N LYS A 4 -30.39 -3.44 0.68
CA LYS A 4 -30.38 -4.22 -0.58
C LYS A 4 -29.45 -3.67 -1.65
N THR A 5 -29.25 -2.35 -1.69
CA THR A 5 -28.38 -1.69 -2.66
C THR A 5 -26.90 -1.90 -2.34
N GLY A 6 -26.53 -2.00 -1.06
CA GLY A 6 -25.12 -2.13 -0.70
C GLY A 6 -24.50 -3.48 -0.97
N VAL A 7 -25.28 -4.57 -0.83
CA VAL A 7 -24.82 -5.91 -1.20
C VAL A 7 -24.58 -6.01 -2.71
N ALA A 8 -25.41 -5.35 -3.52
CA ALA A 8 -25.26 -5.36 -4.97
C ALA A 8 -23.97 -4.64 -5.41
N VAL A 9 -23.64 -3.48 -4.83
CA VAL A 9 -22.41 -2.74 -5.13
C VAL A 9 -21.18 -3.52 -4.67
N GLN A 10 -21.22 -4.10 -3.45
CA GLN A 10 -20.14 -4.94 -2.94
C GLN A 10 -19.84 -6.11 -3.88
N ASN A 11 -20.86 -6.85 -4.33
CA ASN A 11 -20.68 -7.97 -5.25
C ASN A 11 -20.04 -7.52 -6.58
N LYS A 12 -20.47 -6.39 -7.14
CA LYS A 12 -19.88 -5.85 -8.37
C LYS A 12 -18.41 -5.48 -8.21
N LEU A 13 -18.04 -4.91 -7.06
CA LEU A 13 -16.65 -4.60 -6.75
C LEU A 13 -15.81 -5.87 -6.62
N GLU A 14 -16.34 -6.91 -5.96
CA GLU A 14 -15.66 -8.20 -5.85
C GLU A 14 -15.48 -8.87 -7.21
N GLU A 15 -16.51 -8.87 -8.06
CA GLU A 15 -16.46 -9.38 -9.43
C GLU A 15 -15.43 -8.62 -10.28
N GLU A 16 -15.41 -7.29 -10.19
CA GLU A 16 -14.46 -6.45 -10.90
C GLU A 16 -13.02 -6.70 -10.41
N LEU A 17 -12.82 -6.83 -9.09
CA LEU A 17 -11.51 -7.16 -8.52
C LEU A 17 -11.02 -8.53 -9.05
N GLN A 18 -11.87 -9.57 -9.00
CA GLN A 18 -11.51 -10.89 -9.52
C GLN A 18 -11.22 -10.85 -11.02
N ARG A 19 -12.01 -10.08 -11.79
CA ARG A 19 -11.77 -9.88 -13.23
C ARG A 19 -10.41 -9.26 -13.49
N ILE A 20 -10.01 -8.25 -12.72
CA ILE A 20 -8.72 -7.57 -12.86
C ILE A 20 -7.58 -8.52 -12.48
N LEU A 21 -7.66 -9.17 -11.31
CA LEU A 21 -6.63 -10.10 -10.82
C LEU A 21 -6.41 -11.25 -11.81
N THR A 22 -7.50 -11.81 -12.36
CA THR A 22 -7.43 -12.88 -13.37
C THR A 22 -6.77 -12.40 -14.66
N LYS A 23 -7.19 -11.24 -15.20
CA LYS A 23 -6.62 -10.68 -16.43
C LYS A 23 -5.13 -10.40 -16.32
N LEU A 24 -4.69 -9.97 -15.13
CA LEU A 24 -3.28 -9.66 -14.86
C LEU A 24 -2.48 -10.87 -14.38
N GLN A 25 -3.10 -12.06 -14.26
CA GLN A 25 -2.49 -13.30 -13.75
C GLN A 25 -1.83 -13.11 -12.37
N LEU A 26 -2.48 -12.33 -11.51
CA LEU A 26 -1.97 -11.96 -10.20
C LEU A 26 -2.52 -12.89 -9.12
N ASN A 27 -1.63 -13.61 -8.44
CA ASN A 27 -1.95 -14.37 -7.23
C ASN A 27 -1.88 -13.48 -5.98
N LEU A 28 -2.61 -12.36 -5.99
CA LEU A 28 -2.69 -11.47 -4.85
C LEU A 28 -3.91 -11.81 -3.99
N ASN A 29 -3.71 -11.98 -2.69
CA ASN A 29 -4.80 -12.13 -1.73
C ASN A 29 -5.39 -10.75 -1.37
N LEU A 30 -5.85 -10.00 -2.37
CA LEU A 30 -6.53 -8.72 -2.18
C LEU A 30 -8.01 -8.94 -1.95
N LYS A 31 -8.59 -8.17 -1.03
CA LYS A 31 -10.03 -8.12 -0.76
C LYS A 31 -10.53 -6.70 -0.99
N VAL A 32 -11.80 -6.54 -1.33
CA VAL A 32 -12.44 -5.22 -1.44
C VAL A 32 -13.56 -5.11 -0.43
N VAL A 33 -13.70 -3.94 0.19
CA VAL A 33 -14.79 -3.61 1.10
C VAL A 33 -15.37 -2.25 0.70
N TRP A 34 -16.66 -2.26 0.40
CA TRP A 34 -17.44 -1.05 0.17
C TRP A 34 -17.94 -0.50 1.50
N THR A 35 -17.48 0.70 1.84
CA THR A 35 -17.82 1.38 3.08
C THR A 35 -18.09 2.86 2.78
N PRO A 36 -19.26 3.19 2.20
CA PRO A 36 -19.58 4.54 1.76
C PRO A 36 -19.78 5.48 2.97
N ASP A 37 -18.69 6.07 3.46
CA ASP A 37 -18.64 7.17 4.42
C ASP A 37 -17.17 7.66 4.52
N PRO A 38 -16.74 8.59 3.65
CA PRO A 38 -15.32 8.91 3.52
C PRO A 38 -14.83 9.67 4.77
N PRO A 39 -13.84 9.15 5.51
CA PRO A 39 -13.32 9.86 6.67
C PRO A 39 -12.62 11.17 6.30
N ASN A 40 -12.08 11.32 5.07
CA ASN A 40 -11.20 12.44 4.69
C ASN A 40 -11.12 12.71 3.16
N SER A 41 -12.24 12.87 2.45
CA SER A 41 -12.28 13.16 0.98
C SER A 41 -11.62 12.14 0.04
N LEU A 42 -11.18 10.99 0.55
CA LEU A 42 -10.63 9.90 -0.25
C LEU A 42 -11.73 9.12 -0.96
N SER A 43 -11.49 8.73 -2.21
CA SER A 43 -12.35 7.80 -2.96
C SER A 43 -12.11 6.33 -2.58
N GLY A 44 -10.89 6.00 -2.14
CA GLY A 44 -10.50 4.68 -1.67
C GLY A 44 -9.11 4.70 -1.05
N GLU A 45 -8.71 3.55 -0.49
CA GLU A 45 -7.33 3.30 -0.05
C GLU A 45 -7.06 1.80 0.11
N VAL A 46 -5.78 1.41 0.07
CA VAL A 46 -5.35 0.04 0.39
C VAL A 46 -4.70 -0.03 1.77
N ARG A 47 -5.30 -0.78 2.69
CA ARG A 47 -4.74 -1.08 4.02
C ARG A 47 -4.37 -2.55 4.11
N GLY A 48 -3.08 -2.83 4.07
CA GLY A 48 -2.55 -4.19 4.02
C GLY A 48 -3.00 -4.91 2.74
N ASN A 49 -3.92 -5.86 2.89
CA ASN A 49 -4.47 -6.68 1.80
C ASN A 49 -5.94 -6.34 1.47
N THR A 50 -6.48 -5.27 2.05
CA THR A 50 -7.87 -4.89 1.87
C THR A 50 -7.95 -3.50 1.22
N ILE A 51 -8.67 -3.43 0.11
CA ILE A 51 -9.02 -2.21 -0.61
C ILE A 51 -10.34 -1.71 -0.04
N TYR A 52 -10.33 -0.50 0.53
CA TYR A 52 -11.52 0.17 1.02
C TYR A 52 -11.99 1.17 -0.02
N ILE A 53 -13.28 1.14 -0.34
CA ILE A 53 -13.91 2.06 -1.30
C ILE A 53 -14.97 2.89 -0.57
N TYR A 54 -14.83 4.21 -0.65
CA TYR A 54 -15.65 5.17 0.07
C TYR A 54 -16.69 5.88 -0.81
N GLU A 55 -16.58 5.73 -2.13
CA GLU A 55 -17.52 6.31 -3.09
C GLU A 55 -18.93 5.71 -2.95
N VAL A 56 -19.93 6.58 -2.87
CA VAL A 56 -21.35 6.20 -2.73
C VAL A 56 -21.94 5.74 -4.07
N GLU A 57 -21.53 6.37 -5.17
CA GLU A 57 -22.02 6.05 -6.51
C GLU A 57 -21.27 4.85 -7.07
N GLU A 58 -22.01 3.85 -7.57
CA GLU A 58 -21.45 2.58 -8.06
C GLU A 58 -20.34 2.77 -9.11
N GLU A 59 -20.57 3.60 -10.11
CA GLU A 59 -19.59 3.85 -11.18
C GLU A 59 -18.30 4.49 -10.64
N LYS A 60 -18.43 5.43 -9.68
CA LYS A 60 -17.29 6.04 -9.00
C LYS A 60 -16.56 5.03 -8.12
N ALA A 61 -17.28 4.15 -7.44
CA ALA A 61 -16.71 3.07 -6.64
C ALA A 61 -15.89 2.09 -7.50
N LEU A 62 -16.40 1.71 -8.67
CA LEU A 62 -15.66 0.87 -9.63
C LEU A 62 -14.43 1.59 -10.20
N GLN A 63 -14.52 2.90 -10.46
CA GLN A 63 -13.37 3.70 -10.88
C GLN A 63 -12.30 3.78 -9.79
N ALA A 64 -12.69 4.03 -8.55
CA ALA A 64 -11.80 4.04 -7.40
C ALA A 64 -11.11 2.68 -7.22
N LEU A 65 -11.86 1.57 -7.29
CA LEU A 65 -11.28 0.23 -7.21
C LEU A 65 -10.18 -0.01 -8.26
N ARG A 66 -10.43 0.35 -9.52
CA ARG A 66 -9.43 0.22 -10.57
C ARG A 66 -8.18 1.04 -10.27
N HIS A 67 -8.35 2.26 -9.78
CA HIS A 67 -7.25 3.14 -9.39
C HIS A 67 -6.41 2.51 -8.27
N GLU A 68 -7.06 2.10 -7.17
CA GLU A 68 -6.39 1.50 -6.01
C GLU A 68 -5.64 0.21 -6.34
N VAL A 69 -6.19 -0.64 -7.22
CA VAL A 69 -5.50 -1.87 -7.66
C VAL A 69 -4.23 -1.53 -8.43
N ILE A 70 -4.30 -0.56 -9.35
CA ILE A 70 -3.14 -0.14 -10.16
C ILE A 70 -2.08 0.51 -9.27
N ASP A 71 -2.47 1.42 -8.39
CA ASP A 71 -1.55 2.08 -7.47
C ASP A 71 -0.88 1.07 -6.53
N HIS A 72 -1.64 0.13 -5.95
CA HIS A 72 -1.09 -0.93 -5.13
C HIS A 72 -0.05 -1.78 -5.87
N LEU A 73 -0.29 -2.09 -7.14
CA LEU A 73 0.65 -2.84 -7.97
C LEU A 73 1.94 -2.06 -8.23
N ILE A 74 1.83 -0.79 -8.62
CA ILE A 74 2.99 0.07 -8.84
C ILE A 74 3.77 0.25 -7.54
N THR A 75 3.08 0.56 -6.45
CA THR A 75 3.70 0.76 -5.14
C THR A 75 4.38 -0.50 -4.65
N SER A 76 3.73 -1.66 -4.72
CA SER A 76 4.30 -2.92 -4.21
C SER A 76 5.41 -3.50 -5.09
N LYS A 77 5.35 -3.34 -6.41
CA LYS A 77 6.29 -3.97 -7.36
C LYS A 77 7.43 -3.06 -7.81
N ILE A 78 7.24 -1.75 -7.77
CA ILE A 78 8.21 -0.78 -8.32
C ILE A 78 8.75 0.12 -7.21
N VAL A 79 7.86 0.79 -6.47
CA VAL A 79 8.27 1.78 -5.47
C VAL A 79 8.90 1.11 -4.25
N LYS A 80 8.20 0.16 -3.64
CA LYS A 80 8.63 -0.48 -2.39
C LYS A 80 10.00 -1.19 -2.54
N PRO A 81 10.30 -1.97 -3.59
CA PRO A 81 11.62 -2.57 -3.75
C PRO A 81 12.76 -1.54 -3.80
N LEU A 82 12.54 -0.40 -4.44
CA LEU A 82 13.52 0.69 -4.45
C LEU A 82 13.69 1.29 -3.05
N THR A 83 12.58 1.61 -2.36
CA THR A 83 12.64 2.15 -1.00
C THR A 83 13.31 1.17 -0.03
N ASP A 84 13.02 -0.13 -0.13
CA ASP A 84 13.62 -1.17 0.69
C ASP A 84 15.15 -1.28 0.44
N LEU A 85 15.58 -1.19 -0.82
CA LEU A 85 17.02 -1.19 -1.17
C LEU A 85 17.73 0.04 -0.60
N ILE A 86 17.17 1.24 -0.76
CA ILE A 86 17.77 2.47 -0.23
C ILE A 86 17.87 2.41 1.29
N ASN A 87 16.82 1.93 1.97
CA ASN A 87 16.83 1.75 3.43
C ASN A 87 17.92 0.78 3.89
N LEU A 88 18.19 -0.28 3.12
CA LEU A 88 19.30 -1.20 3.40
C LEU A 88 20.65 -0.49 3.30
N LEU A 89 20.87 0.31 2.25
CA LEU A 89 22.10 1.06 2.03
C LEU A 89 22.35 2.10 3.12
N ILE A 90 21.29 2.80 3.55
CA ILE A 90 21.35 3.74 4.68
C ILE A 90 21.83 3.01 5.94
N LYS A 91 21.18 1.90 6.31
CA LYS A 91 21.56 1.12 7.50
C LYS A 91 22.99 0.60 7.45
N ALA A 92 23.42 0.11 6.28
CA ALA A 92 24.80 -0.34 6.09
C ALA A 92 25.78 0.83 6.31
N LYS A 93 25.46 2.01 5.78
CA LYS A 93 26.31 3.18 5.91
C LYS A 93 26.36 3.74 7.34
N GLU A 94 25.23 3.75 8.04
CA GLU A 94 25.15 4.14 9.44
C GLU A 94 26.03 3.25 10.32
N ALA A 95 26.04 1.93 10.08
CA ALA A 95 26.89 1.00 10.80
C ALA A 95 28.39 1.26 10.56
N GLU A 96 28.80 1.55 9.32
CA GLU A 96 30.17 1.97 9.01
C GLU A 96 30.56 3.26 9.74
N ILE A 97 29.71 4.28 9.67
CA ILE A 97 29.94 5.58 10.32
C ILE A 97 30.09 5.39 11.83
N TYR A 98 29.22 4.60 12.44
CA TYR A 98 29.29 4.32 13.87
C TYR A 98 30.62 3.64 14.22
N LYS A 99 31.05 2.63 13.46
CA LYS A 99 32.33 1.94 13.69
C LYS A 99 33.53 2.87 13.59
N GLU A 100 33.57 3.75 12.58
CA GLU A 100 34.67 4.72 12.45
C GLU A 100 34.65 5.77 13.56
N LYS A 101 33.45 6.23 13.96
CA LYS A 101 33.29 7.12 15.12
C LYS A 101 33.89 6.51 16.38
N GLU A 102 33.55 5.26 16.69
CA GLU A 102 34.04 4.58 17.91
C GLU A 102 35.57 4.44 17.90
N LYS A 103 36.19 4.12 16.75
CA LYS A 103 37.66 4.09 16.63
C LYS A 103 38.30 5.44 16.94
N ILE A 104 37.71 6.52 16.41
CA ILE A 104 38.20 7.88 16.64
C ILE A 104 38.07 8.24 18.12
N VAL A 105 36.91 7.97 18.72
CA VAL A 105 36.66 8.21 20.15
C VAL A 105 37.70 7.45 20.99
N GLU A 106 37.90 6.15 20.74
CA GLU A 106 38.85 5.34 21.48
C GLU A 106 40.29 5.87 21.35
N THR A 107 40.67 6.35 20.15
CA THR A 107 42.00 6.94 19.92
C THR A 107 42.17 8.24 20.68
N LEU A 108 41.19 9.14 20.61
CA LEU A 108 41.25 10.43 21.26
C LEU A 108 41.20 10.31 22.79
N SER A 109 40.41 9.38 23.33
CA SER A 109 40.32 9.09 24.77
C SER A 109 41.61 8.57 25.40
N LYS A 110 42.60 8.16 24.60
CA LYS A 110 43.94 7.79 25.10
C LYS A 110 44.89 8.98 25.21
N ILE A 111 44.54 10.11 24.59
CA ILE A 111 45.37 11.31 24.51
C ILE A 111 44.92 12.36 25.52
N ILE A 112 43.61 12.50 25.71
CA ILE A 112 43.00 13.36 26.75
C ILE A 112 42.92 12.62 28.09
#